data_AF-A0A1I0YI74-F1
#
_entry.id   AF-A0A1I0YI74-F1
#
_cell.length_a   1.000
_cell.length_b   1.000
_cell.length_c   1.000
_cell.angle_alpha   90.00
_cell.angle_beta   90.00
_cell.angle_gamma   90.00
#
_symmetry.space_group_name_H-M   'P 1'
#
loop_
_entity.id
_entity.type
_entity.pdbx_description
1 polymer ?
#
loop_
_entity_poly.entity_id
_entity_poly.type
_entity_poly.pdbx_seq_one_letter_code
_entity_poly.pdbx_strand_id
1 'polypeptide(L)'
;MAFVAWLLVMVGLWLSPTSPDPRLDLEGGGSFAAALTVYLPAIGITVAAVVMAIVAACTRAWVTAAVTVGGMTALFSAWTLSQDYLLDYRPSMDFYLWPGLTLAVLGVVLAASARSSREAFADPVGVDDRPTG
;
A
#
# COMPACT_ATOMS: atom_id res chain seq x y z
N MET A 1 -7.21 -7.97 0.97
CA MET A 1 -6.79 -6.91 1.92
C MET A 1 -6.00 -5.80 1.24
N ALA A 2 -4.87 -6.07 0.58
CA ALA A 2 -4.06 -5.03 -0.07
C ALA A 2 -4.83 -4.09 -1.02
N PHE A 3 -5.70 -4.64 -1.88
CA PHE A 3 -6.52 -3.82 -2.79
C PHE A 3 -7.55 -2.95 -2.06
N VAL A 4 -8.16 -3.48 -1.00
CA VAL A 4 -9.13 -2.74 -0.17
C VAL A 4 -8.43 -1.62 0.61
N ALA A 5 -7.24 -1.90 1.15
CA ALA A 5 -6.39 -0.90 1.79
C ALA A 5 -6.06 0.25 0.82
N TRP A 6 -5.63 -0.08 -0.40
CA TRP A 6 -5.35 0.91 -1.43
C TRP A 6 -6.57 1.76 -1.80
N LEU A 7 -7.74 1.12 -1.96
CA LEU A 7 -8.99 1.85 -2.24
C LEU A 7 -9.37 2.81 -1.12
N LEU A 8 -9.22 2.44 0.16
CA LEU A 8 -9.49 3.34 1.27
C LEU A 8 -8.57 4.56 1.25
N VAL A 9 -7.28 4.36 0.96
CA VAL A 9 -6.32 5.46 0.79
C VAL A 9 -6.74 6.37 -0.36
N MET A 10 -7.13 5.82 -1.51
CA MET A 10 -7.62 6.61 -2.65
C MET A 10 -8.89 7.39 -2.32
N VAL A 11 -9.82 6.79 -1.57
CA VAL A 11 -11.04 7.50 -1.11
C VAL A 11 -10.67 8.68 -0.23
N GLY A 12 -9.77 8.49 0.74
CA GLY A 12 -9.25 9.58 1.56
C GLY A 12 -8.59 10.67 0.72
N LEU A 13 -7.83 10.31 -0.31
CA LEU A 13 -7.10 11.25 -1.16
C LEU A 13 -8.01 12.05 -2.10
N TRP A 14 -8.99 11.41 -2.74
CA TRP A 14 -9.76 12.02 -3.82
C TRP A 14 -11.12 12.57 -3.37
N LEU A 15 -11.72 11.97 -2.33
CA LEU A 15 -13.08 12.30 -1.88
C LEU A 15 -13.12 13.09 -0.57
N SER A 16 -11.99 13.24 0.14
CA SER A 16 -11.96 14.10 1.33
C SER A 16 -12.15 15.58 0.98
N PRO A 17 -12.99 16.31 1.72
CA PRO A 17 -13.11 17.75 1.55
C PRO A 17 -11.79 18.45 1.89
N THR A 18 -11.45 19.47 1.11
CA THR A 18 -10.33 20.37 1.38
C THR A 18 -10.71 21.41 2.43
N SER A 19 -9.74 21.85 3.22
CA SER A 19 -9.92 22.96 4.15
C SER A 19 -10.36 24.23 3.41
N PRO A 20 -11.35 24.99 3.93
CA PRO A 20 -11.79 26.25 3.34
C PRO A 20 -10.85 27.43 3.66
N ASP A 21 -9.76 27.22 4.42
CA ASP A 21 -8.83 28.30 4.79
C ASP A 21 -7.90 28.69 3.62
N PRO A 22 -8.04 29.91 3.06
CA PRO A 22 -7.22 30.37 1.94
C PRO A 22 -5.75 30.59 2.30
N ARG A 23 -5.38 30.67 3.59
CA ARG A 23 -3.97 30.77 4.00
C ARG A 23 -3.19 29.50 3.71
N LEU A 24 -3.82 28.34 3.93
CA LEU A 24 -3.21 27.03 3.64
C LEU A 24 -2.99 26.81 2.14
N ASP A 25 -3.83 27.40 1.30
CA ASP A 25 -3.69 27.33 -0.16
C ASP A 25 -2.55 28.22 -0.68
N LEU A 26 -2.20 29.30 0.06
CA LEU A 26 -1.12 30.23 -0.31
C LEU A 26 0.26 29.83 0.26
N GLU A 27 0.31 29.32 1.49
CA GLU A 27 1.58 28.99 2.17
C GLU A 27 2.16 27.65 1.73
N GLY A 28 1.34 26.70 1.28
CA GLY A 28 1.76 25.36 0.87
C GLY A 28 2.00 25.16 -0.63
N GLY A 29 1.88 26.21 -1.47
CA GLY A 29 1.82 26.06 -2.94
C GLY A 29 0.49 25.46 -3.44
N GLY A 30 -0.51 25.46 -2.55
CA GLY A 30 -1.91 25.10 -2.82
C GLY A 30 -2.15 23.71 -3.36
N SER A 31 -3.29 23.56 -4.04
CA SER A 31 -3.68 22.31 -4.73
C SER A 31 -2.61 21.74 -5.67
N PHE A 32 -1.72 22.59 -6.21
CA PHE A 32 -0.66 22.18 -7.14
C PHE A 32 0.50 21.45 -6.43
N ALA A 33 0.94 21.94 -5.27
CA ALA A 33 1.97 21.24 -4.50
C ALA A 33 1.46 19.88 -4.03
N ALA A 34 0.22 19.83 -3.51
CA ALA A 34 -0.43 18.56 -3.16
C ALA A 34 -0.55 17.61 -4.38
N ALA A 35 -0.89 18.13 -5.56
CA ALA A 35 -0.96 17.36 -6.81
C ALA A 35 0.38 16.70 -7.17
N LEU A 36 1.49 17.43 -7.07
CA LEU A 36 2.80 16.93 -7.42
C LEU A 36 3.40 15.99 -6.37
N THR A 37 3.26 16.33 -5.08
CA THR A 37 3.89 15.55 -4.02
C THR A 37 3.07 14.34 -3.64
N VAL A 38 1.73 14.37 -3.68
CA VAL A 38 0.92 13.25 -3.17
C VAL A 38 0.10 12.56 -4.25
N TYR A 39 -0.52 13.31 -5.18
CA TYR A 39 -1.30 12.66 -6.24
C TYR A 39 -0.44 11.99 -7.31
N LEU A 40 0.72 12.56 -7.67
CA LEU A 40 1.60 11.96 -8.68
C LEU A 40 2.13 10.58 -8.22
N PRO A 41 2.66 10.40 -6.99
CA PRO A 41 3.04 9.08 -6.52
C PRO A 41 1.84 8.14 -6.35
N ALA A 42 0.69 8.65 -5.92
CA ALA A 42 -0.55 7.87 -5.82
C ALA A 42 -0.99 7.30 -7.19
N ILE A 43 -0.92 8.10 -8.26
CA ILE A 43 -1.20 7.63 -9.62
C ILE A 43 -0.15 6.59 -10.03
N GLY A 44 1.13 6.85 -9.78
CA GLY A 44 2.22 5.92 -10.09
C GLY A 44 2.03 4.55 -9.42
N ILE A 45 1.70 4.53 -8.13
CA ILE A 45 1.43 3.28 -7.39
C ILE A 45 0.16 2.60 -7.91
N THR A 46 -0.88 3.35 -8.28
CA THR A 46 -2.10 2.77 -8.87
C THR A 46 -1.78 2.05 -10.17
N VAL A 47 -1.02 2.68 -11.07
CA VAL A 47 -0.58 2.06 -12.32
C VAL A 47 0.26 0.81 -12.05
N ALA A 48 1.23 0.90 -11.13
CA ALA A 48 2.05 -0.24 -10.75
C ALA A 48 1.21 -1.39 -10.16
N ALA A 49 0.23 -1.09 -9.32
CA ALA A 49 -0.67 -2.09 -8.74
C ALA A 49 -1.54 -2.79 -9.80
N VAL A 50 -2.04 -2.05 -10.80
CA VAL A 50 -2.78 -2.61 -11.93
C VAL A 50 -1.89 -3.53 -12.76
N VAL A 51 -0.68 -3.09 -13.10
CA VAL A 51 0.30 -3.92 -13.84
C VAL A 51 0.62 -5.19 -13.05
N MET A 52 0.87 -5.08 -11.76
CA MET A 52 1.13 -6.24 -10.89
C MET A 52 -0.08 -7.18 -10.80
N ALA A 53 -1.31 -6.66 -10.78
CA ALA A 53 -2.51 -7.48 -10.81
C ALA A 53 -2.65 -8.26 -12.12
N ILE A 54 -2.35 -7.63 -13.26
CA ILE A 54 -2.34 -8.30 -14.58
C ILE A 54 -1.27 -9.40 -14.60
N VAL A 55 -0.03 -9.07 -14.19
CA VAL A 55 1.08 -10.04 -14.14
C VAL A 55 0.74 -11.21 -13.21
N ALA A 56 0.15 -10.95 -12.04
CA ALA A 56 -0.29 -11.98 -11.11
C ALA A 56 -1.40 -12.86 -11.68
N ALA A 57 -2.32 -12.30 -12.45
CA ALA A 57 -3.35 -13.06 -13.14
C ALA A 57 -2.74 -14.01 -14.19
N CYS A 58 -1.75 -13.55 -14.96
CA CYS A 58 -1.08 -14.35 -15.97
C CYS A 58 -0.17 -15.44 -15.37
N THR A 59 0.52 -15.14 -14.26
CA THR A 59 1.55 -16.02 -13.67
C THR A 59 1.07 -16.79 -12.43
N ARG A 60 -0.17 -16.52 -11.97
CA ARG A 60 -0.73 -16.98 -10.69
C ARG A 60 0.09 -16.59 -9.45
N ALA A 61 0.98 -15.60 -9.56
CA ALA A 61 1.84 -15.10 -8.48
C ALA A 61 1.13 -14.12 -7.52
N TRP A 62 -0.09 -14.47 -7.09
CA TRP A 62 -0.96 -13.60 -6.29
C TRP A 62 -0.35 -13.20 -4.94
N VAL A 63 0.44 -14.08 -4.32
CA VAL A 63 1.10 -13.80 -3.03
C VAL A 63 2.14 -12.70 -3.20
N THR A 64 2.98 -12.78 -4.23
CA THR A 64 4.00 -11.76 -4.53
C THR A 64 3.35 -10.42 -4.81
N ALA A 65 2.30 -10.38 -5.64
CA ALA A 65 1.58 -9.15 -5.92
C ALA A 65 0.93 -8.55 -4.68
N ALA A 66 0.35 -9.37 -3.79
CA ALA A 66 -0.23 -8.91 -2.54
C ALA A 66 0.82 -8.28 -1.60
N VAL A 67 2.01 -8.89 -1.49
CA VAL A 67 3.11 -8.34 -0.68
C VAL A 67 3.62 -7.02 -1.27
N THR A 68 3.84 -6.96 -2.59
CA THR A 68 4.34 -5.74 -3.24
C THR A 68 3.35 -4.59 -3.11
N VAL A 69 2.08 -4.80 -3.50
CA VAL A 69 1.05 -3.74 -3.44
C VAL A 69 0.75 -3.35 -2.00
N GLY A 70 0.67 -4.31 -1.08
CA GLY A 70 0.47 -4.04 0.34
C GLY A 70 1.64 -3.24 0.93
N GLY A 71 2.88 -3.59 0.60
CA GLY A 71 4.08 -2.86 1.04
C GLY A 71 4.12 -1.43 0.50
N MET A 72 3.85 -1.25 -0.80
CA MET A 72 3.77 0.09 -1.40
C MET A 72 2.67 0.93 -0.77
N THR A 73 1.50 0.34 -0.50
CA THR A 73 0.39 1.02 0.18
C THR A 73 0.79 1.45 1.58
N ALA A 74 1.39 0.55 2.38
CA ALA A 74 1.82 0.86 3.74
C ALA A 74 2.88 1.96 3.77
N LEU A 75 3.89 1.87 2.89
CA LEU A 75 4.94 2.89 2.78
C LEU A 75 4.35 4.24 2.37
N PHE A 76 3.46 4.27 1.38
CA PHE A 76 2.81 5.48 0.92
C PHE A 76 1.94 6.10 2.02
N SER A 77 1.13 5.30 2.71
CA SER A 77 0.32 5.78 3.84
C SER A 77 1.18 6.34 4.96
N ALA A 78 2.25 5.66 5.37
CA ALA A 78 3.16 6.14 6.40
C ALA A 78 3.87 7.44 5.99
N TRP A 79 4.32 7.53 4.73
CA TRP A 79 4.93 8.73 4.20
C TRP A 79 3.93 9.89 4.16
N THR A 80 2.69 9.63 3.75
CA THR A 80 1.63 10.65 3.70
C THR A 80 1.27 11.15 5.09
N LEU A 81 1.26 10.28 6.10
CA LEU A 81 1.06 10.65 7.51
C LEU A 81 2.20 11.52 8.06
N SER A 82 3.40 11.46 7.47
CA SER A 82 4.52 12.33 7.86
C SER A 82 4.45 13.75 7.27
N GLN A 83 3.44 14.06 6.45
CA GLN A 83 3.25 15.36 5.83
C GLN A 83 2.20 16.17 6.61
N ASP A 84 2.62 16.82 7.70
CA ASP A 84 1.73 17.58 8.58
C ASP A 84 0.88 18.61 7.82
N TYR A 85 1.49 19.32 6.86
CA TYR A 85 0.79 20.29 6.01
C TYR A 85 -0.41 19.69 5.27
N LEU A 86 -0.33 18.42 4.89
CA LEU A 86 -1.34 17.74 4.11
C LEU A 86 -2.51 17.29 4.99
N LEU A 87 -2.22 16.89 6.22
CA LEU A 87 -3.22 16.58 7.24
C LEU A 87 -3.93 17.85 7.71
N ASP A 88 -3.21 18.97 7.84
CA ASP A 88 -3.81 20.27 8.14
C ASP A 88 -4.71 20.76 7.00
N TYR A 89 -4.30 20.54 5.75
CA TYR A 89 -5.10 20.88 4.57
C TYR A 89 -6.30 19.94 4.36
N ARG A 90 -6.20 18.67 4.77
CA ARG A 90 -7.24 17.63 4.65
C ARG A 90 -7.37 16.82 5.95
N PRO A 91 -8.00 17.38 7.00
CA PRO A 91 -8.03 16.76 8.33
C PRO A 91 -8.80 15.43 8.38
N SER A 92 -9.76 15.22 7.46
CA SER A 92 -10.46 13.93 7.35
C SER A 92 -9.60 12.82 6.76
N MET A 93 -8.45 13.14 6.17
CA MET A 93 -7.62 12.16 5.47
C MET A 93 -6.96 11.16 6.43
N ASP A 94 -6.63 11.61 7.64
CA ASP A 94 -6.06 10.76 8.70
C ASP A 94 -6.99 9.58 9.05
N PHE A 95 -8.30 9.84 9.07
CA PHE A 95 -9.33 8.82 9.33
C PHE A 95 -9.34 7.69 8.30
N TYR A 96 -8.90 7.94 7.06
CA TYR A 96 -8.81 6.93 6.00
C TYR A 96 -7.42 6.30 5.90
N LEU A 97 -6.36 7.04 6.23
CA LEU A 97 -4.98 6.58 6.17
C LEU A 97 -4.68 5.52 7.23
N TRP A 98 -5.17 5.67 8.46
CA TRP A 98 -4.93 4.68 9.53
C TRP A 98 -5.55 3.30 9.24
N PRO A 99 -6.85 3.18 8.87
CA PRO A 99 -7.42 1.91 8.45
C PRO A 99 -6.75 1.34 7.19
N GLY A 100 -6.40 2.20 6.23
CA GLY A 100 -5.66 1.80 5.04
C GLY A 100 -4.30 1.18 5.38
N LEU A 101 -3.52 1.85 6.21
CA LEU A 101 -2.21 1.40 6.68
C LEU A 101 -2.32 0.06 7.43
N THR A 102 -3.24 -0.03 8.39
CA THR A 102 -3.43 -1.25 9.19
C THR A 102 -3.83 -2.44 8.33
N LEU A 103 -4.76 -2.27 7.38
CA LEU A 103 -5.15 -3.31 6.44
C LEU A 103 -4.03 -3.69 5.46
N ALA A 104 -3.21 -2.72 5.04
CA ALA A 104 -2.05 -2.98 4.20
C ALA A 104 -1.01 -3.83 4.92
N VAL A 105 -0.63 -3.45 6.15
CA VAL A 105 0.32 -4.19 6.98
C VAL A 105 -0.20 -5.59 7.28
N LEU A 106 -1.47 -5.72 7.70
CA LEU A 106 -2.09 -7.02 7.96
C LEU A 106 -2.12 -7.89 6.70
N GLY A 107 -2.43 -7.29 5.54
CA GLY A 107 -2.40 -7.96 4.25
C GLY A 107 -1.00 -8.50 3.89
N VAL A 108 0.05 -7.71 4.13
CA VAL A 108 1.44 -8.13 3.90
C VAL A 108 1.83 -9.27 4.84
N VAL A 109 1.54 -9.15 6.14
CA VAL A 109 1.86 -10.19 7.14
C VAL A 109 1.17 -11.51 6.80
N LEU A 110 -0.11 -11.47 6.43
CA LEU A 110 -0.85 -12.67 6.03
C LEU A 110 -0.30 -13.29 4.73
N ALA A 111 0.05 -12.46 3.75
CA ALA A 111 0.62 -12.94 2.49
C ALA A 111 2.02 -13.56 2.70
N ALA A 112 2.86 -12.95 3.54
CA ALA A 112 4.16 -13.50 3.91
C ALA A 112 4.03 -14.83 4.68
N SER A 113 3.08 -14.90 5.63
CA SER A 113 2.79 -16.12 6.38
C SER A 113 2.28 -17.25 5.47
N ALA A 114 1.42 -16.91 4.49
CA ALA A 114 0.96 -17.89 3.50
C ALA A 114 2.09 -18.39 2.59
N ARG A 115 3.07 -17.53 2.29
CA ARG A 115 4.26 -17.91 1.53
C ARG A 115 5.14 -18.88 2.31
N SER A 116 5.45 -18.56 3.57
CA SER A 116 6.31 -19.42 4.41
C SER A 116 5.69 -20.80 4.61
N SER A 117 4.37 -20.89 4.80
CA SER A 117 3.68 -22.18 4.90
C SER A 117 3.82 -23.01 3.63
N ARG A 118 3.72 -22.40 2.43
CA ARG A 118 3.90 -23.14 1.17
C ARG A 118 5.33 -23.67 1.01
N GLU A 119 6.32 -22.88 1.38
CA GLU A 119 7.73 -23.29 1.33
C GLU A 119 7.99 -24.46 2.29
N ALA A 120 7.42 -24.42 3.51
CA ALA A 120 7.54 -25.50 4.50
C ALA A 120 6.89 -26.83 4.07
N PHE A 121 5.82 -26.81 3.29
CA PHE A 121 5.18 -28.02 2.76
C PHE A 121 5.79 -28.52 1.44
N ALA A 122 6.50 -27.65 0.71
CA ALA A 122 7.15 -28.00 -0.54
C ALA A 122 8.51 -28.71 -0.34
N ASP A 123 9.06 -28.66 0.87
CA ASP A 123 10.27 -29.37 1.27
C ASP A 123 9.89 -30.60 2.13
N PRO A 124 9.51 -31.73 1.52
CA PRO A 124 9.15 -32.92 2.27
C PRO A 124 10.42 -33.45 2.93
N VAL A 125 10.52 -33.23 4.25
CA VAL A 125 11.38 -33.95 5.20
C VAL A 125 12.58 -34.62 4.54
N GLY A 126 13.72 -33.92 4.56
CA GLY A 126 14.99 -34.38 4.03
C GLY A 126 15.11 -35.90 4.08
N VAL A 127 14.97 -36.52 2.91
CA VAL A 127 15.48 -37.86 2.68
C VAL A 127 16.96 -37.73 2.97
N ASP A 128 17.34 -38.16 4.17
CA ASP A 128 18.71 -38.21 4.64
C ASP A 128 19.42 -39.21 3.72
N ASP A 129 19.91 -38.73 2.57
CA ASP A 129 20.77 -39.46 1.63
C ASP A 129 22.15 -39.67 2.26
N ARG A 130 22.21 -40.03 3.56
CA ARG A 130 23.43 -40.52 4.18
C ARG A 130 23.68 -41.90 3.63
N PRO A 131 24.79 -42.11 2.90
CA PRO A 131 25.18 -43.46 2.51
C PRO A 131 25.38 -44.25 3.80
N THR A 132 24.61 -45.33 3.95
CA THR A 132 24.85 -46.36 4.95
C THR A 132 26.12 -47.11 4.55
N GLY A 133 27.26 -46.55 4.93
CA GLY A 133 28.56 -47.22 4.92
C GLY A 133 28.76 -48.10 6.14
#